data_AF-A0A9P7ZSL6-F1
#
_entry.id   AF-A0A9P7ZSL6-F1
#
_cell.length_a   1.000
_cell.length_b   1.000
_cell.length_c   1.000
_cell.angle_alpha   90.00
_cell.angle_beta   90.00
_cell.angle_gamma   90.00
#
_symmetry.space_group_name_H-M   'P 1'
#
loop_
_entity.id
_entity.type
_entity.pdbx_description
1 polymer ?
#
loop_
_entity_poly.entity_id
_entity_poly.type
_entity_poly.pdbx_seq_one_letter_code
_entity_poly.pdbx_strand_id
1 'polypeptide(L)'
;MNDTAHLSESNLARQGELSTAQQPTTLHETATTLEDSAKNSESVRDALLTCLGTLSHTPATAADDDARAATLGRLKKSVTTGLGGTAIAEDVEGQALTAEAALACLVELQTKWQVEMDDESLRQVLAYTDAGDGWTTEEAAAMAGQLVDAALPEHKVPSFIVESILQQHLRPLFSQSTTKVTASGRPVLFEQGEPRAYRGLETPSWKRGGLQIMSLFRWAVQHADDIVIRDHWPLFTPVLLTLIEDEDTAVRVHGLGTLGAFVDKCPLRILATTGIAKVFEESMFPSLLFLPTLTPEDQSVEIIKAAYKVLLILAKKDPDTKSSARRHLLDKMLRNGVFAAHDHASQYMRIVETLMTTLISVVDALEIFAVKHLQRPKQ
;
A
#
# COMPACT_ATOMS: atom_id res chain seq x y z
N MET A 1 -33.18 5.00 7.78
CA MET A 1 -33.01 3.84 6.86
C MET A 1 -31.82 3.09 7.40
N ASN A 2 -32.00 1.82 7.76
CA ASN A 2 -30.90 1.01 8.30
C ASN A 2 -29.93 0.72 7.15
N ASP A 3 -28.79 1.39 7.15
CA ASP A 3 -27.64 0.99 6.34
C ASP A 3 -27.04 -0.25 7.00
N THR A 4 -27.65 -1.41 6.74
CA THR A 4 -27.04 -2.70 7.10
C THR A 4 -25.79 -2.90 6.29
N ALA A 5 -24.71 -3.35 6.92
CA ALA A 5 -23.49 -3.76 6.25
C ALA A 5 -23.82 -4.70 5.08
N HIS A 6 -23.56 -4.25 3.85
CA HIS A 6 -23.78 -5.05 2.65
C HIS A 6 -22.67 -6.08 2.55
N LEU A 7 -23.00 -7.35 2.78
CA LEU A 7 -22.11 -8.48 2.54
C LEU A 7 -22.22 -8.94 1.07
N SER A 8 -21.15 -9.52 0.56
CA SER A 8 -21.13 -10.21 -0.73
C SER A 8 -22.02 -11.45 -0.71
N GLU A 9 -22.44 -11.92 -1.90
CA GLU A 9 -23.31 -13.10 -2.04
C GLU A 9 -22.72 -14.35 -1.35
N SER A 10 -21.39 -14.52 -1.38
CA SER A 10 -20.69 -15.63 -0.72
C SER A 10 -20.84 -15.58 0.80
N ASN A 11 -20.66 -14.41 1.41
CA ASN A 11 -20.82 -14.24 2.85
C ASN A 11 -22.29 -14.33 3.28
N LEU A 12 -23.23 -13.82 2.47
CA LEU A 12 -24.67 -13.97 2.72
C LEU A 12 -25.12 -15.43 2.70
N ALA A 13 -24.68 -16.19 1.69
CA ALA A 13 -24.99 -17.62 1.59
C ALA A 13 -24.46 -18.38 2.82
N ARG A 14 -23.19 -18.14 3.19
CA ARG A 14 -22.56 -18.78 4.34
C ARG A 14 -23.22 -18.40 5.67
N GLN A 15 -23.60 -17.13 5.84
CA GLN A 15 -24.33 -16.67 7.03
C GLN A 15 -25.71 -17.34 7.15
N GLY A 16 -26.40 -17.54 6.03
CA GLY A 16 -27.66 -18.29 5.98
C GLY A 16 -27.52 -19.74 6.45
N GLU A 17 -26.46 -20.44 6.01
CA GLU A 17 -26.16 -21.80 6.47
C GLU A 17 -25.89 -21.85 7.98
N LEU A 18 -25.06 -20.93 8.48
CA LEU A 18 -24.70 -20.88 9.91
C LEU A 18 -25.90 -20.57 10.81
N SER A 19 -26.88 -19.82 10.33
CA SER A 19 -28.11 -19.49 11.07
C SER A 19 -29.00 -20.70 11.36
N THR A 20 -28.76 -21.83 10.70
CA THR A 20 -29.46 -23.10 10.95
C THR A 20 -28.79 -23.97 12.02
N ALA A 21 -27.55 -23.65 12.41
CA ALA A 21 -26.79 -24.37 13.44
C ALA A 21 -26.98 -23.76 14.84
N GLN A 22 -26.69 -24.51 15.91
CA GLN A 22 -26.70 -23.98 17.29
C GLN A 22 -25.67 -22.86 17.45
N GLN A 23 -26.14 -21.62 17.46
CA GLN A 23 -25.31 -20.42 17.58
C GLN A 23 -25.16 -19.96 19.04
N PRO A 24 -24.04 -19.29 19.39
CA PRO A 24 -23.87 -18.62 20.69
C PRO A 24 -25.03 -17.66 20.95
N THR A 25 -25.53 -17.67 22.17
CA THR A 25 -26.76 -16.97 22.55
C THR A 25 -26.48 -15.59 23.16
N THR A 26 -25.23 -15.34 23.56
CA THR A 26 -24.82 -14.08 24.21
C THR A 26 -23.57 -13.48 23.58
N LEU A 27 -23.42 -12.15 23.67
CA LEU A 27 -22.23 -11.43 23.20
C LEU A 27 -20.94 -11.91 23.89
N HIS A 28 -21.05 -12.36 25.14
CA HIS A 28 -19.91 -12.89 25.89
C HIS A 28 -19.42 -14.22 25.33
N GLU A 29 -20.34 -15.14 25.05
CA GLU A 29 -20.03 -16.42 24.40
C GLU A 29 -19.39 -16.20 23.03
N THR A 30 -19.96 -15.28 22.23
CA THR A 30 -19.41 -14.88 20.92
C THR A 30 -17.96 -14.37 21.04
N ALA A 31 -17.67 -13.52 22.04
CA ALA A 31 -16.34 -12.98 22.25
C ALA A 31 -15.32 -14.09 22.54
N THR A 32 -15.67 -15.06 23.40
CA THR A 32 -14.83 -16.22 23.69
C THR A 32 -14.62 -17.12 22.47
N THR A 33 -15.68 -17.41 21.70
CA THR A 33 -15.56 -18.23 20.49
C THR A 33 -14.63 -17.57 19.48
N LEU A 34 -14.74 -16.26 19.28
CA LEU A 34 -13.89 -15.54 18.34
C LEU A 34 -12.41 -15.53 18.78
N GLU A 35 -12.14 -15.35 20.07
CA GLU A 35 -10.79 -15.43 20.66
C GLU A 35 -10.15 -16.81 20.49
N ASP A 36 -10.95 -17.88 20.57
CA ASP A 36 -10.47 -19.25 20.37
C ASP A 36 -10.30 -19.60 18.89
N SER A 37 -11.20 -19.14 18.02
CA SER A 37 -11.10 -19.30 16.57
C SER A 37 -9.88 -18.60 15.99
N ALA A 38 -9.49 -17.44 16.52
CA ALA A 38 -8.28 -16.72 16.11
C ALA A 38 -6.99 -17.56 16.26
N LYS A 39 -7.01 -18.63 17.07
CA LYS A 39 -5.87 -19.55 17.25
C LYS A 39 -5.81 -20.65 16.19
N ASN A 40 -6.92 -20.95 15.49
CA ASN A 40 -7.07 -22.15 14.66
C ASN A 40 -7.30 -21.88 13.16
N SER A 41 -7.29 -20.61 12.70
CA SER A 41 -7.35 -20.13 11.29
C SER A 41 -8.58 -20.54 10.45
N GLU A 42 -8.95 -21.82 10.38
CA GLU A 42 -10.02 -22.33 9.50
C GLU A 42 -11.44 -21.96 9.95
N SER A 43 -11.63 -21.48 11.18
CA SER A 43 -12.97 -21.13 11.73
C SER A 43 -13.20 -19.65 11.95
N VAL A 44 -12.25 -18.78 11.58
CA VAL A 44 -12.33 -17.34 11.88
C VAL A 44 -13.47 -16.67 11.12
N ARG A 45 -13.64 -16.96 9.83
CA ARG A 45 -14.73 -16.42 9.00
C ARG A 45 -16.12 -16.79 9.56
N ASP A 46 -16.33 -18.06 9.89
CA ASP A 46 -17.60 -18.53 10.43
C ASP A 46 -17.90 -17.92 11.82
N ALA A 47 -16.86 -17.77 12.67
CA ALA A 47 -16.99 -17.10 13.96
C ALA A 47 -17.33 -15.60 13.80
N LEU A 48 -16.76 -14.92 12.81
CA LEU A 48 -17.08 -13.52 12.48
C LEU A 48 -18.52 -13.38 11.95
N LEU A 49 -18.95 -14.24 11.03
CA LEU A 49 -20.33 -14.20 10.52
C LEU A 49 -21.37 -14.49 11.60
N THR A 50 -21.04 -15.41 12.51
CA THR A 50 -21.85 -15.68 13.71
C THR A 50 -21.86 -14.47 14.64
N CYS A 51 -20.70 -13.84 14.84
CA CYS A 51 -20.59 -12.61 15.62
C CYS A 51 -21.46 -11.49 15.06
N LEU A 52 -21.41 -11.27 13.75
CA LEU A 52 -22.25 -10.30 13.06
C LEU A 52 -23.74 -10.58 13.30
N GLY A 53 -24.18 -11.83 13.15
CA GLY A 53 -25.56 -12.23 13.44
C GLY A 53 -25.98 -11.89 14.87
N THR A 54 -25.13 -12.23 15.86
CA THR A 54 -25.41 -11.88 17.26
C THR A 54 -25.44 -10.39 17.52
N LEU A 55 -24.54 -9.59 16.91
CA LEU A 55 -24.51 -8.13 17.02
C LEU A 55 -25.76 -7.50 16.42
N SER A 56 -26.21 -7.97 15.26
CA SER A 56 -27.39 -7.44 14.56
C SER A 56 -28.70 -7.80 15.29
N HIS A 57 -28.84 -9.02 15.81
CA HIS A 57 -30.06 -9.47 16.48
C HIS A 57 -30.19 -9.03 17.95
N THR A 58 -29.08 -8.86 18.68
CA THR A 58 -29.13 -8.46 20.09
C THR A 58 -29.59 -7.01 20.22
N PRO A 59 -30.67 -6.70 20.96
CA PRO A 59 -31.10 -5.32 21.14
C PRO A 59 -30.11 -4.56 22.04
N ALA A 60 -29.78 -3.32 21.67
CA ALA A 60 -28.97 -2.42 22.49
C ALA A 60 -29.79 -1.95 23.71
N THR A 61 -29.98 -2.82 24.70
CA THR A 61 -30.71 -2.51 25.94
C THR A 61 -29.78 -1.99 27.03
N ALA A 62 -30.28 -1.15 27.94
CA ALA A 62 -29.47 -0.37 28.90
C ALA A 62 -28.98 -1.14 30.15
N ALA A 63 -28.94 -2.47 30.14
CA ALA A 63 -28.56 -3.24 31.33
C ALA A 63 -27.04 -3.54 31.37
N ASP A 64 -26.44 -3.21 32.52
CA ASP A 64 -25.06 -3.44 32.95
C ASP A 64 -23.97 -2.89 32.01
N ASP A 65 -23.88 -1.54 31.97
CA ASP A 65 -23.00 -0.79 31.05
C ASP A 65 -21.53 -1.20 31.11
N ASP A 66 -20.98 -1.51 32.29
CA ASP A 66 -19.54 -1.77 32.45
C ASP A 66 -19.14 -3.17 31.93
N ALA A 67 -19.87 -4.22 32.31
CA ALA A 67 -19.59 -5.58 31.83
C ALA A 67 -19.81 -5.70 30.31
N ARG A 68 -20.79 -4.96 29.80
CA ARG A 68 -21.08 -4.87 28.37
C ARG A 68 -19.99 -4.12 27.62
N ALA A 69 -19.55 -2.95 28.10
CA ALA A 69 -18.46 -2.19 27.50
C ALA A 69 -17.16 -3.02 27.43
N ALA A 70 -16.85 -3.78 28.49
CA ALA A 70 -15.72 -4.69 28.50
C ALA A 70 -15.85 -5.81 27.44
N THR A 71 -17.05 -6.37 27.28
CA THR A 71 -17.32 -7.41 26.27
C THR A 71 -17.21 -6.85 24.84
N LEU A 72 -17.75 -5.66 24.58
CA LEU A 72 -17.63 -4.97 23.29
C LEU A 72 -16.17 -4.60 22.96
N GLY A 73 -15.40 -4.17 23.96
CA GLY A 73 -13.96 -3.91 23.80
C GLY A 73 -13.17 -5.17 23.43
N ARG A 74 -13.50 -6.31 24.04
CA ARG A 74 -12.94 -7.62 23.67
C ARG A 74 -13.31 -8.01 22.24
N LEU A 75 -14.59 -7.85 21.87
CA LEU A 75 -15.06 -8.12 20.51
C LEU A 75 -14.31 -7.27 19.48
N LYS A 76 -14.20 -5.95 19.69
CA LYS A 76 -13.42 -5.07 18.81
C LYS A 76 -11.99 -5.59 18.63
N LYS A 77 -11.31 -5.91 19.72
CA LYS A 77 -9.94 -6.42 19.68
C LYS A 77 -9.83 -7.75 18.91
N SER A 78 -10.76 -8.67 19.13
CA SER A 78 -10.75 -9.97 18.45
C SER A 78 -11.09 -9.86 16.97
N VAL A 79 -12.06 -9.01 16.61
CA VAL A 79 -12.44 -8.74 15.22
C VAL A 79 -11.29 -8.08 14.46
N THR A 80 -10.66 -7.06 15.04
CA THR A 80 -9.48 -6.38 14.44
C THR A 80 -8.28 -7.31 14.33
N THR A 81 -8.09 -8.24 15.26
CA THR A 81 -7.07 -9.29 15.14
C THR A 81 -7.38 -10.22 13.95
N GLY A 82 -8.65 -10.48 13.69
CA GLY A 82 -9.10 -11.26 12.52
C GLY A 82 -8.85 -10.59 11.17
N LEU A 83 -8.66 -9.27 11.12
CA LEU A 83 -8.16 -8.56 9.93
C LEU A 83 -6.67 -8.80 9.68
N GLY A 84 -5.91 -9.16 10.72
CA GLY A 84 -4.48 -9.43 10.61
C GLY A 84 -4.20 -10.71 9.83
N GLY A 85 -4.22 -10.64 8.50
CA GLY A 85 -3.86 -11.76 7.64
C GLY A 85 -2.43 -12.24 7.93
N THR A 86 -2.26 -13.56 8.07
CA THR A 86 -0.94 -14.17 8.08
C THR A 86 -0.28 -14.01 6.70
N ALA A 87 1.05 -13.83 6.70
CA ALA A 87 1.83 -13.56 5.50
C ALA A 87 1.62 -14.61 4.41
N ILE A 88 1.34 -14.13 3.19
CA ILE A 88 1.32 -14.92 1.94
C ILE A 88 0.42 -16.16 2.07
N ALA A 89 -0.88 -15.98 2.30
CA ALA A 89 -1.79 -17.12 2.22
C ALA A 89 -1.99 -17.52 0.75
N GLU A 90 -2.01 -18.84 0.53
CA GLU A 90 -2.38 -19.44 -0.76
C GLU A 90 -3.85 -19.12 -1.13
N ASP A 91 -4.69 -18.77 -0.14
CA ASP A 91 -6.11 -18.46 -0.28
C ASP A 91 -6.41 -16.97 -0.12
N VAL A 92 -6.16 -16.21 -1.19
CA VAL A 92 -6.40 -14.76 -1.25
C VAL A 92 -7.90 -14.43 -1.16
N GLU A 93 -8.74 -15.25 -1.78
CA GLU A 93 -10.20 -15.06 -1.79
C GLU A 93 -10.81 -15.29 -0.40
N GLY A 94 -10.41 -16.36 0.29
CA GLY A 94 -10.85 -16.62 1.66
C GLY A 94 -10.41 -15.53 2.64
N GLN A 95 -9.21 -14.95 2.46
CA GLN A 95 -8.77 -13.79 3.24
C GLN A 95 -9.65 -12.56 3.00
N ALA A 96 -9.96 -12.25 1.74
CA ALA A 96 -10.82 -11.12 1.39
C ALA A 96 -12.23 -11.27 2.01
N LEU A 97 -12.81 -12.47 1.93
CA LEU A 97 -14.14 -12.76 2.51
C LEU A 97 -14.13 -12.73 4.04
N THR A 98 -13.02 -13.14 4.67
CA THR A 98 -12.83 -13.04 6.12
C THR A 98 -12.73 -11.58 6.56
N ALA A 99 -11.98 -10.77 5.82
CA ALA A 99 -11.86 -9.34 6.07
C ALA A 99 -13.20 -8.61 5.93
N GLU A 100 -13.99 -8.96 4.91
CA GLU A 100 -15.34 -8.43 4.72
C GLU A 100 -16.23 -8.72 5.93
N ALA A 101 -16.24 -9.96 6.43
CA ALA A 101 -17.01 -10.33 7.62
C ALA A 101 -16.55 -9.57 8.88
N ALA A 102 -15.23 -9.37 9.04
CA ALA A 102 -14.67 -8.60 10.14
C ALA A 102 -15.06 -7.10 10.06
N LEU A 103 -14.97 -6.50 8.88
CA LEU A 103 -15.36 -5.09 8.66
C LEU A 103 -16.85 -4.88 8.90
N ALA A 104 -17.71 -5.81 8.47
CA ALA A 104 -19.14 -5.77 8.78
C ALA A 104 -19.40 -5.78 10.30
N CYS A 105 -18.67 -6.60 11.06
CA CYS A 105 -18.76 -6.59 12.54
C CYS A 105 -18.33 -5.23 13.12
N LEU A 106 -17.27 -4.62 12.60
CA LEU A 106 -16.81 -3.30 13.05
C LEU A 106 -17.82 -2.20 12.72
N VAL A 107 -18.47 -2.24 11.57
CA VAL A 107 -19.53 -1.29 11.19
C VAL A 107 -20.69 -1.38 12.18
N GLU A 108 -21.14 -2.59 12.53
CA GLU A 108 -22.19 -2.77 13.55
C GLU A 108 -21.73 -2.27 14.94
N LEU A 109 -20.49 -2.57 15.34
CA LEU A 109 -19.93 -2.09 16.61
C LEU A 109 -19.88 -0.56 16.67
N GLN A 110 -19.53 0.13 15.58
CA GLN A 110 -19.48 1.58 15.54
C GLN A 110 -20.89 2.20 15.47
N THR A 111 -21.74 1.73 14.57
CA THR A 111 -23.04 2.38 14.27
C THR A 111 -24.11 2.06 15.31
N LYS A 112 -24.27 0.79 15.69
CA LYS A 112 -25.30 0.34 16.62
C LYS A 112 -24.83 0.42 18.07
N TRP A 113 -23.58 0.05 18.33
CA TRP A 113 -23.03 -0.02 19.68
C TRP A 113 -22.17 1.18 20.09
N GLN A 114 -21.93 2.14 19.17
CA GLN A 114 -21.18 3.38 19.43
C GLN A 114 -19.78 3.12 20.01
N VAL A 115 -19.15 2.01 19.59
CA VAL A 115 -17.79 1.65 20.02
C VAL A 115 -16.78 2.49 19.23
N GLU A 116 -15.93 3.22 19.96
CA GLU A 116 -14.87 4.02 19.34
C GLU A 116 -13.73 3.16 18.78
N MET A 117 -13.28 3.52 17.58
CA MET A 117 -12.10 2.94 16.95
C MET A 117 -10.86 3.69 17.43
N ASP A 118 -9.92 2.95 18.01
CA ASP A 118 -8.60 3.45 18.39
C ASP A 118 -7.64 3.40 17.19
N ASP A 119 -6.53 4.12 17.31
CA ASP A 119 -5.55 4.27 16.22
C ASP A 119 -5.01 2.94 15.69
N GLU A 120 -4.87 1.93 16.55
CA GLU A 120 -4.44 0.60 16.14
C GLU A 120 -5.47 -0.12 15.27
N SER A 121 -6.73 -0.09 15.68
CA SER A 121 -7.84 -0.63 14.89
C SER A 121 -7.95 0.10 13.55
N LEU A 122 -7.83 1.44 13.54
CA LEU A 122 -7.91 2.23 12.31
C LEU A 122 -6.79 1.89 11.32
N ARG A 123 -5.56 1.63 11.79
CA ARG A 123 -4.47 1.19 10.90
C ARG A 123 -4.78 -0.14 10.22
N GLN A 124 -5.45 -1.08 10.91
CA GLN A 124 -5.85 -2.35 10.31
C GLN A 124 -6.97 -2.15 9.29
N VAL A 125 -7.99 -1.36 9.62
CA VAL A 125 -9.10 -1.05 8.70
C VAL A 125 -8.61 -0.36 7.41
N LEU A 126 -7.65 0.57 7.54
CA LEU A 126 -7.07 1.29 6.40
C LEU A 126 -6.39 0.40 5.36
N ALA A 127 -5.95 -0.81 5.73
CA ALA A 127 -5.37 -1.73 4.77
C ALA A 127 -6.37 -2.32 3.77
N TYR A 128 -7.67 -2.09 3.99
CA TYR A 128 -8.78 -2.64 3.22
C TYR A 128 -9.56 -1.58 2.45
N THR A 129 -9.15 -0.31 2.44
CA THR A 129 -9.92 0.77 1.80
C THR A 129 -9.84 0.79 0.27
N ASP A 130 -8.97 0.00 -0.35
CA ASP A 130 -8.73 0.02 -1.80
C ASP A 130 -9.15 -1.29 -2.46
N ALA A 131 -10.30 -1.28 -3.13
CA ALA A 131 -10.86 -2.44 -3.84
C ALA A 131 -9.95 -3.04 -4.93
N GLY A 132 -8.88 -2.33 -5.32
CA GLY A 132 -7.88 -2.85 -6.25
C GLY A 132 -6.89 -3.84 -5.63
N ASP A 133 -6.85 -3.97 -4.29
CA ASP A 133 -5.95 -4.90 -3.62
C ASP A 133 -6.56 -6.32 -3.59
N GLY A 134 -5.75 -7.34 -3.86
CA GLY A 134 -6.25 -8.71 -4.00
C GLY A 134 -6.87 -9.30 -2.73
N TRP A 135 -6.53 -8.77 -1.56
CA TRP A 135 -7.03 -9.24 -0.25
C TRP A 135 -8.27 -8.50 0.25
N THR A 136 -8.95 -7.72 -0.62
CA THR A 136 -10.19 -7.04 -0.26
C THR A 136 -11.28 -7.27 -1.31
N THR A 137 -12.53 -7.25 -0.86
CA THR A 137 -13.71 -7.19 -1.73
C THR A 137 -14.17 -5.74 -1.93
N GLU A 138 -15.05 -5.49 -2.89
CA GLU A 138 -15.64 -4.16 -3.10
C GLU A 138 -16.47 -3.73 -1.88
N GLU A 139 -17.21 -4.69 -1.30
CA GLU A 139 -18.00 -4.50 -0.09
C GLU A 139 -17.11 -4.20 1.12
N ALA A 140 -16.01 -4.94 1.29
CA ALA A 140 -15.01 -4.69 2.32
C ALA A 140 -14.43 -3.28 2.19
N ALA A 141 -14.06 -2.86 0.97
CA ALA A 141 -13.52 -1.52 0.74
C ALA A 141 -14.52 -0.41 1.05
N ALA A 142 -15.79 -0.59 0.67
CA ALA A 142 -16.84 0.36 1.01
C ALA A 142 -17.04 0.48 2.53
N MET A 143 -17.08 -0.65 3.25
CA MET A 143 -17.22 -0.66 4.72
C MET A 143 -15.99 -0.05 5.42
N ALA A 144 -14.78 -0.38 4.96
CA ALA A 144 -13.56 0.20 5.49
C ALA A 144 -13.52 1.72 5.30
N GLY A 145 -13.92 2.22 4.12
CA GLY A 145 -14.05 3.65 3.85
C GLY A 145 -15.05 4.33 4.80
N GLN A 146 -16.23 3.74 4.99
CA GLN A 146 -17.24 4.27 5.92
C GLN A 146 -16.73 4.35 7.36
N LEU A 147 -16.06 3.30 7.85
CA LEU A 147 -15.48 3.25 9.19
C LEU A 147 -14.44 4.35 9.39
N VAL A 148 -13.56 4.55 8.41
CA VAL A 148 -12.49 5.55 8.44
C VAL A 148 -13.08 6.96 8.40
N ASP A 149 -14.03 7.24 7.50
CA ASP A 149 -14.66 8.55 7.39
C ASP A 149 -15.41 8.94 8.67
N ALA A 150 -16.05 7.97 9.33
CA ALA A 150 -16.75 8.20 10.59
C ALA A 150 -15.80 8.39 11.78
N ALA A 151 -14.68 7.67 11.82
CA ALA A 151 -13.74 7.68 12.96
C ALA A 151 -12.62 8.73 12.84
N LEU A 152 -12.25 9.12 11.62
CA LEU A 152 -11.10 9.99 11.34
C LEU A 152 -11.53 11.24 10.54
N PRO A 153 -12.01 12.29 11.23
CA PRO A 153 -12.31 13.57 10.60
C PRO A 153 -11.09 14.17 9.89
N GLU A 154 -11.33 14.89 8.78
CA GLU A 154 -10.30 15.45 7.89
C GLU A 154 -9.19 16.22 8.64
N HIS A 155 -9.53 17.02 9.65
CA HIS A 155 -8.56 17.79 10.43
C HIS A 155 -7.59 16.94 11.26
N LYS A 156 -7.92 15.67 11.57
CA LYS A 156 -7.05 14.74 12.31
C LYS A 156 -6.16 13.90 11.40
N VAL A 157 -6.46 13.85 10.10
CA VAL A 157 -5.72 13.04 9.12
C VAL A 157 -4.22 13.35 9.11
N PRO A 158 -3.75 14.62 9.10
CA PRO A 158 -2.32 14.93 9.10
C PRO A 158 -1.57 14.37 10.32
N SER A 159 -2.10 14.56 11.53
CA SER A 159 -1.49 14.05 12.76
C SER A 159 -1.52 12.53 12.81
N PHE A 160 -2.61 11.91 12.36
CA PHE A 160 -2.73 10.45 12.30
C PHE A 160 -1.70 9.83 11.34
N ILE A 161 -1.52 10.41 10.16
CA ILE A 161 -0.49 9.97 9.20
C ILE A 161 0.90 10.04 9.85
N VAL A 162 1.27 11.17 10.43
CA VAL A 162 2.63 11.38 10.95
C VAL A 162 2.89 10.53 12.19
N GLU A 163 2.02 10.57 13.18
CA GLU A 163 2.25 9.98 14.50
C GLU A 163 1.94 8.48 14.48
N SER A 164 0.73 8.11 14.09
CA SER A 164 0.24 6.72 14.16
C SER A 164 0.82 5.86 13.04
N ILE A 165 0.77 6.31 11.79
CA ILE A 165 1.23 5.50 10.65
C ILE A 165 2.76 5.56 10.53
N LEU A 166 3.32 6.74 10.24
CA LEU A 166 4.72 6.85 9.85
C LEU A 166 5.68 6.61 11.03
N GLN A 167 5.44 7.24 12.18
CA GLN A 167 6.36 7.16 13.32
C GLN A 167 6.19 5.92 14.18
N GLN A 168 4.96 5.61 14.61
CA GLN A 168 4.70 4.49 15.53
C GLN A 168 4.74 3.14 14.82
N HIS A 169 4.21 3.05 13.60
CA HIS A 169 4.04 1.77 12.91
C HIS A 169 5.12 1.48 11.86
N LEU A 170 5.30 2.35 10.86
CA LEU A 170 6.19 2.07 9.73
C LEU A 170 7.67 2.27 10.06
N ARG A 171 8.05 3.33 10.77
CA ARG A 171 9.46 3.61 11.06
C ARG A 171 10.19 2.43 11.73
N PRO A 172 9.66 1.75 12.76
CA PRO A 172 10.31 0.58 13.34
C PRO A 172 10.54 -0.53 12.32
N LEU A 173 9.57 -0.76 11.43
CA LEU A 173 9.61 -1.83 10.43
C LEU A 173 10.60 -1.55 9.29
N PHE A 174 10.84 -0.27 8.95
CA PHE A 174 11.68 0.14 7.81
C PHE A 174 13.03 0.77 8.19
N SER A 175 13.33 0.93 9.49
CA SER A 175 14.52 1.63 10.00
C SER A 175 15.87 1.07 9.51
N GLN A 176 15.92 -0.21 9.13
CA GLN A 176 17.14 -0.90 8.66
C GLN A 176 17.00 -1.45 7.24
N SER A 177 15.99 -0.99 6.49
CA SER A 177 15.62 -1.60 5.21
C SER A 177 16.42 -1.07 4.02
N THR A 178 17.08 0.09 4.12
CA THR A 178 17.86 0.69 3.02
C THR A 178 19.15 1.35 3.50
N THR A 179 20.22 1.23 2.70
CA THR A 179 21.54 1.83 2.94
C THR A 179 21.73 3.19 2.26
N LYS A 180 20.83 3.57 1.34
CA LYS A 180 20.90 4.83 0.58
C LYS A 180 20.52 6.05 1.41
N VAL A 181 19.81 5.83 2.51
CA VAL A 181 19.38 6.87 3.44
C VAL A 181 19.78 6.51 4.87
N THR A 182 20.04 7.53 5.67
CA THR A 182 20.25 7.39 7.11
C THR A 182 18.98 6.84 7.77
N ALA A 183 19.06 6.37 9.02
CA ALA A 183 17.88 5.99 9.81
C ALA A 183 16.85 7.14 9.98
N SER A 184 17.24 8.38 9.67
CA SER A 184 16.35 9.55 9.62
C SER A 184 15.67 9.77 8.26
N GLY A 185 15.94 8.93 7.27
CA GLY A 185 15.40 9.03 5.90
C GLY A 185 16.08 10.05 4.99
N ARG A 186 17.14 10.71 5.47
CA ARG A 186 17.94 11.64 4.66
C ARG A 186 18.96 10.89 3.79
N PRO A 187 19.21 11.32 2.53
CA PRO A 187 20.26 10.76 1.68
C PRO A 187 21.61 10.66 2.39
N VAL A 188 22.29 9.54 2.20
CA VAL A 188 23.65 9.32 2.73
C VAL A 188 24.67 10.00 1.82
N LEU A 189 25.55 10.83 2.39
CA LEU A 189 26.61 11.54 1.65
C LEU A 189 27.87 10.69 1.40
N PHE A 190 28.06 9.61 2.15
CA PHE A 190 29.22 8.72 2.05
C PHE A 190 28.75 7.26 2.06
N GLU A 191 28.99 6.51 0.99
CA GLU A 191 28.66 5.08 0.93
C GLU A 191 29.35 4.34 2.09
N GLN A 192 28.55 3.94 3.09
CA GLN A 192 29.02 2.99 4.09
C GLN A 192 28.82 1.59 3.50
N GLY A 193 29.94 0.96 3.11
CA GLY A 193 29.95 -0.38 2.54
C GLY A 193 29.41 -1.43 3.51
N GLU A 194 28.48 -2.25 3.05
CA GLU A 194 28.72 -3.55 2.41
C GLU A 194 27.60 -3.80 1.36
N PRO A 195 27.87 -4.43 0.22
CA PRO A 195 26.83 -4.83 -0.73
C PRO A 195 25.85 -5.82 -0.09
N ARG A 196 24.54 -5.66 -0.35
CA ARG A 196 23.42 -6.51 0.13
C ARG A 196 23.52 -8.02 -0.18
N ALA A 197 24.63 -8.51 -0.75
CA ALA A 197 24.80 -9.87 -1.26
C ALA A 197 24.59 -11.00 -0.21
N TYR A 198 24.47 -10.69 1.09
CA TYR A 198 24.41 -11.69 2.16
C TYR A 198 23.19 -11.62 3.11
N ARG A 199 22.10 -10.91 2.76
CA ARG A 199 20.85 -10.93 3.58
C ARG A 199 19.67 -11.67 2.93
N GLY A 200 19.93 -12.54 1.95
CA GLY A 200 18.92 -13.22 1.14
C GLY A 200 18.23 -14.44 1.76
N LEU A 201 18.34 -14.66 3.08
CA LEU A 201 17.72 -15.83 3.75
C LEU A 201 16.59 -15.48 4.72
N GLU A 202 16.49 -14.22 5.16
CA GLU A 202 15.47 -13.81 6.13
C GLU A 202 14.44 -12.87 5.48
N THR A 203 13.16 -13.24 5.57
CA THR A 203 12.05 -12.39 5.16
C THR A 203 12.12 -11.05 5.90
N PRO A 204 12.16 -9.90 5.18
CA PRO A 204 12.19 -8.58 5.81
C PRO A 204 11.08 -8.42 6.84
N SER A 205 11.40 -7.73 7.95
CA SER A 205 10.49 -7.51 9.07
C SER A 205 9.11 -7.00 8.67
N TRP A 206 9.07 -6.11 7.69
CA TRP A 206 7.85 -5.49 7.17
C TRP A 206 6.99 -6.44 6.32
N LYS A 207 7.58 -7.46 5.68
CA LYS A 207 6.83 -8.49 4.93
C LYS A 207 6.20 -9.54 5.84
N ARG A 208 6.70 -9.70 7.07
CA ARG A 208 6.16 -10.68 8.03
C ARG A 208 4.72 -10.37 8.46
N GLY A 209 4.31 -9.11 8.42
CA GLY A 209 2.94 -8.67 8.72
C GLY A 209 2.00 -8.68 7.51
N GLY A 210 2.44 -9.19 6.36
CA GLY A 210 1.66 -9.21 5.12
C GLY A 210 1.83 -7.94 4.25
N LEU A 211 1.20 -7.96 3.08
CA LEU A 211 1.28 -6.88 2.08
C LEU A 211 0.33 -5.70 2.37
N GLN A 212 -0.57 -5.86 3.34
CA GLN A 212 -1.50 -4.85 3.86
C GLN A 212 -0.81 -3.53 4.23
N ILE A 213 0.43 -3.63 4.71
CA ILE A 213 1.27 -2.47 5.05
C ILE A 213 1.50 -1.54 3.85
N MET A 214 1.51 -2.09 2.64
CA MET A 214 1.69 -1.33 1.40
C MET A 214 0.47 -0.47 1.10
N SER A 215 -0.73 -0.95 1.41
CA SER A 215 -1.99 -0.21 1.23
C SER A 215 -2.18 0.85 2.30
N LEU A 216 -1.84 0.53 3.55
CA LEU A 216 -1.75 1.53 4.62
C LEU A 216 -0.81 2.68 4.23
N PHE A 217 0.37 2.37 3.70
CA PHE A 217 1.32 3.38 3.26
C PHE A 217 0.85 4.16 2.01
N ARG A 218 0.22 3.47 1.05
CA ARG A 218 -0.39 4.10 -0.12
C ARG A 218 -1.45 5.13 0.30
N TRP A 219 -2.33 4.75 1.23
CA TRP A 219 -3.36 5.63 1.78
C TRP A 219 -2.72 6.88 2.43
N ALA A 220 -1.66 6.69 3.22
CA ALA A 220 -0.95 7.80 3.86
C ALA A 220 -0.37 8.80 2.83
N VAL A 221 0.18 8.31 1.71
CA VAL A 221 0.66 9.17 0.62
C VAL A 221 -0.51 9.87 -0.11
N GLN A 222 -1.61 9.16 -0.33
CA GLN A 222 -2.81 9.70 -0.98
C GLN A 222 -3.55 10.76 -0.15
N HIS A 223 -3.41 10.75 1.18
CA HIS A 223 -4.09 11.69 2.07
C HIS A 223 -3.15 12.72 2.70
N ALA A 224 -1.83 12.56 2.58
CA ALA A 224 -0.89 13.62 2.93
C ALA A 224 -1.03 14.81 1.97
N ASP A 225 -1.15 16.01 2.54
CA ASP A 225 -1.06 17.27 1.82
C ASP A 225 0.41 17.67 1.58
N ASP A 226 0.60 18.78 0.88
CA ASP A 226 1.92 19.30 0.56
C ASP A 226 2.68 19.75 1.82
N ILE A 227 1.98 20.21 2.87
CA ILE A 227 2.54 20.60 4.17
C ILE A 227 3.12 19.39 4.90
N VAL A 228 2.35 18.31 5.04
CA VAL A 228 2.80 17.06 5.67
C VAL A 228 4.01 16.51 4.93
N ILE A 229 3.97 16.47 3.61
CA ILE A 229 5.12 16.00 2.81
C ILE A 229 6.32 16.94 2.99
N ARG A 230 6.14 18.25 2.90
CA ARG A 230 7.23 19.23 3.08
C ARG A 230 7.95 19.03 4.41
N ASP A 231 7.21 18.85 5.49
CA ASP A 231 7.74 18.83 6.85
C ASP A 231 8.23 17.43 7.26
N HIS A 232 7.66 16.37 6.69
CA HIS A 232 7.90 14.98 7.11
C HIS A 232 8.35 14.04 5.99
N TRP A 233 8.73 14.51 4.79
CA TRP A 233 9.25 13.68 3.69
C TRP A 233 10.31 12.63 4.09
N PRO A 234 11.22 12.86 5.08
CA PRO A 234 12.19 11.83 5.44
C PRO A 234 11.54 10.57 6.00
N LEU A 235 10.35 10.66 6.59
CA LEU A 235 9.63 9.47 7.10
C LEU A 235 9.07 8.58 5.99
N PHE A 236 8.70 9.17 4.84
CA PHE A 236 8.21 8.43 3.68
C PHE A 236 9.33 7.72 2.91
N THR A 237 10.51 8.33 2.91
CA THR A 237 11.61 7.98 2.01
C THR A 237 12.10 6.53 2.17
N PRO A 238 12.41 6.02 3.39
CA PRO A 238 12.86 4.64 3.56
C PRO A 238 11.85 3.62 3.04
N VAL A 239 10.55 3.88 3.25
CA VAL A 239 9.47 3.00 2.81
C VAL A 239 9.41 2.99 1.28
N LEU A 240 9.37 4.16 0.64
CA LEU A 240 9.38 4.30 -0.82
C LEU A 240 10.56 3.59 -1.47
N LEU A 241 11.77 3.82 -0.97
CA LEU A 241 12.99 3.20 -1.50
C LEU A 241 12.98 1.69 -1.32
N THR A 242 12.48 1.19 -0.18
CA THR A 242 12.39 -0.24 0.07
C THR A 242 11.43 -0.91 -0.92
N LEU A 243 10.26 -0.31 -1.16
CA LEU A 243 9.26 -0.89 -2.06
C LEU A 243 9.72 -0.89 -3.53
N ILE A 244 10.30 0.21 -4.03
CA ILE A 244 10.75 0.28 -5.44
C ILE A 244 12.01 -0.56 -5.73
N GLU A 245 12.73 -0.97 -4.68
CA GLU A 245 13.92 -1.82 -4.78
C GLU A 245 13.64 -3.29 -4.47
N ASP A 246 12.38 -3.65 -4.23
CA ASP A 246 12.01 -5.02 -3.86
C ASP A 246 12.24 -6.01 -5.01
N GLU A 247 12.57 -7.25 -4.66
CA GLU A 247 12.79 -8.35 -5.60
C GLU A 247 11.46 -8.87 -6.17
N ASP A 248 10.38 -8.78 -5.39
CA ASP A 248 9.01 -9.08 -5.82
C ASP A 248 8.51 -7.98 -6.77
N THR A 249 8.13 -8.40 -7.97
CA THR A 249 7.71 -7.51 -9.05
C THR A 249 6.39 -6.80 -8.75
N ALA A 250 5.44 -7.46 -8.08
CA ALA A 250 4.17 -6.87 -7.67
C ALA A 250 4.38 -5.79 -6.61
N VAL A 251 5.25 -6.08 -5.62
CA VAL A 251 5.65 -5.09 -4.60
C VAL A 251 6.31 -3.88 -5.26
N ARG A 252 7.21 -4.11 -6.21
CA ARG A 252 7.91 -3.04 -6.93
C ARG A 252 6.95 -2.17 -7.73
N VAL A 253 6.00 -2.76 -8.47
CA VAL A 253 4.99 -2.01 -9.23
C VAL A 253 4.14 -1.15 -8.30
N HIS A 254 3.70 -1.69 -7.16
CA HIS A 254 2.97 -0.94 -6.13
C HIS A 254 3.81 0.22 -5.56
N GLY A 255 5.09 -0.05 -5.27
CA GLY A 255 6.05 0.94 -4.79
C GLY A 255 6.22 2.09 -5.79
N LEU A 256 6.34 1.77 -7.08
CA LEU A 256 6.45 2.77 -8.14
C LEU A 256 5.18 3.61 -8.26
N GLY A 257 4.00 2.98 -8.23
CA GLY A 257 2.72 3.72 -8.21
C GLY A 257 2.62 4.69 -7.03
N THR A 258 2.98 4.22 -5.83
CA THR A 258 2.99 5.02 -4.60
C THR A 258 4.01 6.16 -4.66
N LEU A 259 5.20 5.90 -5.20
CA LEU A 259 6.21 6.93 -5.44
C LEU A 259 5.73 7.99 -6.43
N GLY A 260 5.02 7.60 -7.49
CA GLY A 260 4.42 8.54 -8.43
C GLY A 260 3.49 9.53 -7.74
N ALA A 261 2.59 9.04 -6.89
CA ALA A 261 1.68 9.89 -6.10
C ALA A 261 2.44 10.80 -5.11
N PHE A 262 3.48 10.27 -4.46
CA PHE A 262 4.32 11.05 -3.56
C PHE A 262 5.05 12.18 -4.29
N VAL A 263 5.72 11.87 -5.41
CA VAL A 263 6.45 12.86 -6.21
C VAL A 263 5.49 13.91 -6.76
N ASP A 264 4.26 13.53 -7.11
CA ASP A 264 3.27 14.49 -7.61
C ASP A 264 2.88 15.54 -6.56
N LYS A 265 2.81 15.16 -5.29
CA LYS A 265 2.49 16.10 -4.20
C LYS A 265 3.71 16.76 -3.57
N CYS A 266 4.89 16.20 -3.77
CA CYS A 266 6.11 16.69 -3.14
C CYS A 266 6.49 18.08 -3.70
N PRO A 267 6.67 19.11 -2.85
CA PRO A 267 7.06 20.43 -3.33
C PRO A 267 8.40 20.39 -4.06
N LEU A 268 8.48 21.02 -5.24
CA LEU A 268 9.69 21.06 -6.08
C LEU A 268 10.95 21.48 -5.29
N ARG A 269 10.81 22.43 -4.37
CA ARG A 269 11.92 22.88 -3.51
C ARG A 269 12.53 21.73 -2.71
N ILE A 270 11.71 20.82 -2.19
CA ILE A 270 12.20 19.65 -1.43
C ILE A 270 12.99 18.75 -2.37
N LEU A 271 12.41 18.37 -3.51
CA LEU A 271 13.08 17.54 -4.52
C LEU A 271 14.43 18.12 -4.97
N ALA A 272 14.51 19.44 -5.19
CA ALA A 272 15.69 20.12 -5.69
C ALA A 272 16.79 20.34 -4.63
N THR A 273 16.42 20.57 -3.36
CA THR A 273 17.38 21.00 -2.33
C THR A 273 17.88 19.87 -1.43
N THR A 274 17.13 18.78 -1.29
CA THR A 274 17.49 17.69 -0.37
C THR A 274 18.30 16.59 -1.04
N GLY A 275 18.40 16.60 -2.37
CA GLY A 275 19.02 15.54 -3.16
C GLY A 275 18.15 14.29 -3.32
N ILE A 276 16.93 14.27 -2.75
CA ILE A 276 16.09 13.06 -2.76
C ILE A 276 15.62 12.67 -4.16
N ALA A 277 15.41 13.64 -5.06
CA ALA A 277 15.06 13.37 -6.46
C ALA A 277 16.11 12.48 -7.14
N LYS A 278 17.39 12.73 -6.89
CA LYS A 278 18.49 11.93 -7.44
C LYS A 278 18.51 10.51 -6.87
N VAL A 279 18.23 10.35 -5.58
CA VAL A 279 18.14 9.01 -4.95
C VAL A 279 16.99 8.21 -5.57
N PHE A 280 15.81 8.82 -5.76
CA PHE A 280 14.69 8.18 -6.43
C PHE A 280 15.02 7.81 -7.88
N GLU A 281 15.67 8.72 -8.61
CA GLU A 281 16.15 8.44 -9.96
C GLU A 281 17.05 7.19 -9.97
N GLU A 282 18.11 7.17 -9.18
CA GLU A 282 19.08 6.07 -9.13
C GLU A 282 18.46 4.74 -8.69
N SER A 283 17.45 4.77 -7.82
CA SER A 283 16.71 3.56 -7.42
C SER A 283 15.74 3.05 -8.49
N MET A 284 15.16 3.92 -9.32
CA MET A 284 14.22 3.52 -10.38
C MET A 284 14.91 3.07 -11.68
N PHE A 285 16.09 3.62 -12.02
CA PHE A 285 16.75 3.32 -13.29
C PHE A 285 16.98 1.82 -13.55
N PRO A 286 17.37 0.99 -12.56
CA PRO A 286 17.47 -0.46 -12.75
C PRO A 286 16.16 -1.10 -13.24
N SER A 287 15.00 -0.56 -12.84
CA SER A 287 13.68 -1.06 -13.24
C SER A 287 13.41 -0.92 -14.74
N LEU A 288 14.13 -0.05 -15.44
CA LEU A 288 14.00 0.11 -16.90
C LEU A 288 14.60 -1.08 -17.68
N LEU A 289 15.38 -1.93 -17.01
CA LEU A 289 16.06 -3.09 -17.58
C LEU A 289 15.57 -4.42 -16.97
N PHE A 290 14.38 -4.43 -16.35
CA PHE A 290 13.68 -5.67 -16.03
C PHE A 290 13.12 -6.24 -17.32
N LEU A 291 13.93 -7.06 -18.00
CA LEU A 291 13.66 -7.56 -19.33
C LEU A 291 13.30 -9.06 -19.32
N PRO A 292 12.63 -9.55 -20.38
CA PRO A 292 12.11 -10.92 -20.43
C PRO A 292 13.13 -12.07 -20.28
N THR A 293 14.43 -11.76 -20.33
CA THR A 293 15.50 -12.74 -20.11
C THR A 293 15.59 -13.23 -18.66
N LEU A 294 15.20 -12.39 -17.69
CA LEU A 294 15.27 -12.70 -16.25
C LEU A 294 13.93 -12.53 -15.53
N THR A 295 13.01 -11.76 -16.10
CA THR A 295 11.69 -11.45 -15.52
C THR A 295 10.63 -11.85 -16.54
N PRO A 296 9.48 -12.44 -16.18
CA PRO A 296 8.41 -12.72 -17.15
C PRO A 296 8.01 -11.49 -17.99
N GLU A 297 7.62 -11.69 -19.26
CA GLU A 297 7.38 -10.56 -20.20
C GLU A 297 6.24 -9.64 -19.72
N ASP A 298 5.16 -10.21 -19.20
CA ASP A 298 4.05 -9.50 -18.59
C ASP A 298 4.50 -8.60 -17.43
N GLN A 299 5.26 -9.15 -16.50
CA GLN A 299 5.79 -8.41 -15.34
C GLN A 299 6.81 -7.33 -15.78
N SER A 300 7.65 -7.66 -16.76
CA SER A 300 8.61 -6.72 -17.36
C SER A 300 7.91 -5.48 -17.91
N VAL A 301 6.84 -5.69 -18.69
CA VAL A 301 6.03 -4.60 -19.26
C VAL A 301 5.44 -3.71 -18.18
N GLU A 302 4.88 -4.29 -17.11
CA GLU A 302 4.28 -3.54 -16.01
C GLU A 302 5.29 -2.67 -15.26
N ILE A 303 6.44 -3.24 -14.88
CA ILE A 303 7.51 -2.53 -14.17
C ILE A 303 8.06 -1.40 -15.03
N ILE A 304 8.37 -1.68 -16.30
CA ILE A 304 8.94 -0.67 -17.22
C ILE A 304 7.96 0.49 -17.40
N LYS A 305 6.67 0.21 -17.64
CA LYS A 305 5.63 1.25 -17.76
C LYS A 305 5.53 2.09 -16.50
N ALA A 306 5.49 1.44 -15.33
CA ALA A 306 5.39 2.13 -14.05
C ALA A 306 6.61 3.02 -13.79
N ALA A 307 7.82 2.50 -14.02
CA ALA A 307 9.06 3.23 -13.78
C ALA A 307 9.20 4.46 -14.68
N TYR A 308 8.92 4.33 -15.99
CA TYR A 308 8.94 5.48 -16.90
C TYR A 308 7.88 6.53 -16.55
N LYS A 309 6.67 6.10 -16.17
CA LYS A 309 5.62 7.02 -15.72
C LYS A 309 6.10 7.88 -14.56
N VAL A 310 6.72 7.29 -13.55
CA VAL A 310 7.23 8.03 -12.38
C VAL A 310 8.41 8.92 -12.73
N LEU A 311 9.37 8.44 -13.53
CA LEU A 311 10.50 9.25 -14.00
C LEU A 311 10.03 10.47 -14.82
N LEU A 312 8.98 10.31 -15.64
CA LEU A 312 8.34 11.43 -16.36
C LEU A 312 7.68 12.42 -15.41
N ILE A 313 6.96 11.94 -14.38
CA ILE A 313 6.39 12.81 -13.33
C ILE A 313 7.51 13.60 -12.66
N LEU A 314 8.60 12.93 -12.26
CA LEU A 314 9.76 13.56 -11.63
C LEU A 314 10.42 14.61 -12.53
N ALA A 315 10.62 14.30 -13.81
CA ALA A 315 11.17 15.25 -14.77
C ALA A 315 10.26 16.47 -14.96
N LYS A 316 8.95 16.26 -15.04
CA LYS A 316 7.94 17.32 -15.21
C LYS A 316 7.69 18.14 -13.95
N LYS A 317 8.20 17.73 -12.78
CA LYS A 317 8.15 18.58 -11.58
C LYS A 317 8.92 19.88 -11.77
N ASP A 318 9.97 19.86 -12.59
CA ASP A 318 10.67 21.07 -12.99
C ASP A 318 10.00 21.66 -14.25
N PRO A 319 9.25 22.78 -14.11
CA PRO A 319 8.55 23.37 -15.25
C PRO A 319 9.52 23.97 -16.29
N ASP A 320 10.77 24.27 -15.92
CA ASP A 320 11.74 24.85 -16.84
C ASP A 320 12.29 23.79 -17.81
N THR A 321 11.89 23.88 -19.09
CA THR A 321 12.37 23.00 -20.16
C THR A 321 13.86 23.15 -20.42
N LYS A 322 14.48 24.27 -20.03
CA LYS A 322 15.91 24.54 -20.19
C LYS A 322 16.74 24.02 -19.03
N SER A 323 16.10 23.65 -17.92
CA SER A 323 16.75 23.10 -16.74
C SER A 323 17.70 21.96 -17.12
N SER A 324 18.96 22.09 -16.69
CA SER A 324 19.96 21.07 -16.98
C SER A 324 19.65 19.75 -16.31
N ALA A 325 19.08 19.79 -15.09
CA ALA A 325 18.73 18.58 -14.34
C ALA A 325 17.60 17.81 -15.02
N ARG A 326 16.52 18.51 -15.39
CA ARG A 326 15.40 17.90 -16.13
C ARG A 326 15.87 17.29 -17.45
N ARG A 327 16.63 18.04 -18.26
CA ARG A 327 17.13 17.55 -19.56
C ARG A 327 18.04 16.35 -19.38
N HIS A 328 18.93 16.37 -18.39
CA HIS A 328 19.81 15.25 -18.10
C HIS A 328 19.02 13.97 -17.77
N LEU A 329 17.99 14.07 -16.92
CA LEU A 329 17.11 12.95 -16.58
C LEU A 329 16.43 12.38 -17.83
N LEU A 330 15.80 13.23 -18.64
CA LEU A 330 15.11 12.80 -19.87
C LEU A 330 16.08 12.18 -20.90
N ASP A 331 17.28 12.74 -21.04
CA ASP A 331 18.32 12.18 -21.91
C ASP A 331 18.77 10.80 -21.44
N LYS A 332 18.92 10.62 -20.12
CA LYS A 332 19.31 9.36 -19.50
C LYS A 332 18.20 8.32 -19.68
N MET A 333 16.93 8.70 -19.61
CA MET A 333 15.80 7.82 -19.90
C MET A 333 15.84 7.30 -21.35
N LEU A 334 16.22 8.13 -22.32
CA LEU A 334 16.41 7.66 -23.70
C LEU A 334 17.61 6.73 -23.83
N ARG A 335 18.79 7.17 -23.37
CA ARG A 335 20.06 6.46 -23.60
C ARG A 335 20.20 5.19 -22.78
N ASN A 336 19.96 5.29 -21.48
CA ASN A 336 20.17 4.19 -20.53
C ASN A 336 18.89 3.41 -20.26
N GLY A 337 17.75 3.90 -20.74
CA GLY A 337 16.47 3.21 -20.71
C GLY A 337 16.11 2.71 -22.10
N VAL A 338 15.48 3.54 -22.94
CA VAL A 338 14.81 3.11 -24.17
C VAL A 338 15.77 2.40 -25.14
N PHE A 339 16.90 3.01 -25.45
CA PHE A 339 17.86 2.45 -26.39
C PHE A 339 18.54 1.19 -25.83
N ALA A 340 19.01 1.25 -24.59
CA ALA A 340 19.61 0.09 -23.92
C ALA A 340 18.63 -1.11 -23.82
N ALA A 341 17.39 -0.87 -23.40
CA ALA A 341 16.37 -1.91 -23.31
C ALA A 341 16.03 -2.49 -24.68
N HIS A 342 15.91 -1.65 -25.72
CA HIS A 342 15.67 -2.10 -27.09
C HIS A 342 16.82 -2.98 -27.60
N ASP A 343 18.07 -2.61 -27.36
CA ASP A 343 19.23 -3.39 -27.79
C ASP A 343 19.26 -4.81 -27.19
N HIS A 344 18.72 -4.97 -25.97
CA HIS A 344 18.68 -6.26 -25.27
C HIS A 344 17.37 -7.05 -25.46
N ALA A 345 16.28 -6.39 -25.82
CA ALA A 345 14.93 -6.99 -25.85
C ALA A 345 14.14 -6.70 -27.15
N SER A 346 14.81 -6.35 -28.25
CA SER A 346 14.18 -6.08 -29.55
C SER A 346 13.32 -7.23 -30.10
N GLN A 347 13.56 -8.46 -29.63
CA GLN A 347 12.79 -9.65 -29.99
C GLN A 347 11.42 -9.74 -29.28
N TYR A 348 11.18 -8.95 -28.22
CA TYR A 348 9.94 -8.99 -27.45
C TYR A 348 9.00 -7.86 -27.87
N MET A 349 7.97 -8.20 -28.65
CA MET A 349 7.09 -7.21 -29.29
C MET A 349 6.40 -6.28 -28.27
N ARG A 350 5.93 -6.82 -27.14
CA ARG A 350 5.24 -6.00 -26.10
C ARG A 350 6.19 -5.05 -25.39
N ILE A 351 7.46 -5.44 -25.24
CA ILE A 351 8.51 -4.57 -24.71
C ILE A 351 8.78 -3.46 -25.71
N VAL A 352 9.02 -3.78 -26.99
CA VAL A 352 9.28 -2.78 -28.03
C VAL A 352 8.13 -1.78 -28.13
N GLU A 353 6.87 -2.24 -28.15
CA GLU A 353 5.70 -1.36 -28.14
C GLU A 353 5.69 -0.40 -26.93
N THR A 354 5.99 -0.94 -25.74
CA THR A 354 6.09 -0.16 -24.50
C THR A 354 7.20 0.90 -24.58
N LEU A 355 8.36 0.52 -25.11
CA LEU A 355 9.51 1.41 -25.29
C LEU A 355 9.20 2.51 -26.30
N MET A 356 8.53 2.21 -27.42
CA MET A 356 8.15 3.20 -28.43
C MET A 356 7.10 4.18 -27.92
N THR A 357 6.11 3.69 -27.16
CA THR A 357 5.10 4.55 -26.50
C THR A 357 5.76 5.51 -25.51
N THR A 358 6.73 5.00 -24.76
CA THR A 358 7.52 5.81 -23.81
C THR A 358 8.41 6.82 -24.53
N LEU A 359 9.06 6.41 -25.63
CA LEU A 359 9.93 7.25 -26.44
C LEU A 359 9.20 8.51 -26.89
N ILE A 360 7.95 8.38 -27.37
CA ILE A 360 7.10 9.52 -27.74
C ILE A 360 6.97 10.49 -26.56
N SER A 361 6.58 9.98 -25.39
CA SER A 361 6.37 10.80 -24.19
C SER A 361 7.64 11.52 -23.71
N VAL A 362 8.81 10.88 -23.84
CA VAL A 362 10.10 11.47 -23.45
C VAL A 362 10.57 12.50 -24.48
N VAL A 363 10.38 12.23 -25.77
CA VAL A 363 10.70 13.18 -26.86
C VAL A 363 9.83 14.42 -26.76
N ASP A 364 8.53 14.25 -26.51
CA ASP A 364 7.61 15.38 -26.29
C ASP A 364 8.05 16.22 -25.08
N ALA A 365 8.52 15.58 -24.00
CA ALA A 365 9.04 16.28 -22.83
C ALA A 365 10.40 16.96 -23.05
N LEU A 366 11.21 16.51 -24.03
CA LEU A 366 12.50 17.10 -24.41
C LEU A 366 12.36 18.23 -25.43
N GLU A 367 11.28 18.28 -26.20
CA GLU A 367 11.03 19.26 -27.25
C GLU A 367 12.23 19.36 -28.23
N ILE A 368 12.67 20.58 -28.55
CA ILE A 368 13.80 20.84 -29.46
C ILE A 368 15.11 20.17 -29.01
N PHE A 369 15.25 19.84 -27.72
CA PHE A 369 16.45 19.16 -27.21
C PHE A 369 16.51 17.68 -27.60
N ALA A 370 15.43 17.10 -28.12
CA ALA A 370 15.41 15.73 -28.63
C ALA A 370 16.22 15.57 -29.94
N VAL A 371 16.41 16.66 -30.70
CA VAL A 371 17.06 16.64 -32.04
C VAL A 371 18.45 15.99 -32.03
N LYS A 372 19.20 16.12 -30.94
CA LYS A 372 20.54 15.51 -30.80
C LYS A 372 20.51 13.97 -30.82
N HIS A 373 19.37 13.36 -30.54
CA HIS A 373 19.19 11.90 -30.59
C HIS A 373 18.77 11.40 -31.98
N LEU A 374 18.45 12.31 -32.92
CA LEU A 374 18.22 11.98 -34.34
C LEU A 374 19.52 11.92 -35.15
N GLN A 375 20.59 12.50 -34.63
CA GLN A 375 21.89 12.53 -35.31
C GLN A 375 22.61 11.20 -35.05
N ARG A 376 23.17 10.59 -36.10
CA ARG A 376 24.06 9.43 -35.92
C ARG A 376 25.19 9.81 -34.96
N PRO A 377 25.51 8.98 -33.96
CA PRO A 377 26.68 9.21 -33.13
C PRO A 377 27.90 9.34 -34.05
N LYS A 378 28.67 10.42 -33.88
CA LYS A 378 29.96 10.55 -34.55
C LYS A 378 30.82 9.37 -34.07
N GLN A 379 31.19 8.50 -35.00
CA GLN A 379 32.14 7.41 -34.77
C GLN A 379 33.49 7.95 -34.32
#